data_AF-A0A813YH97-F1
#
_entry.id   AF-A0A813YH97-F1
#
_cell.length_a   1.000
_cell.length_b   1.000
_cell.length_c   1.000
_cell.angle_alpha   90.00
_cell.angle_beta   90.00
_cell.angle_gamma   90.00
#
_symmetry.space_group_name_H-M   'P 1'
#
loop_
_entity.id
_entity.type
_entity.pdbx_description
1 polymer ?
#
loop_
_entity_poly.entity_id
_entity_poly.type
_entity_poly.pdbx_seq_one_letter_code
_entity_poly.pdbx_strand_id
1 'polypeptide(L)'
;MSSSSIVNSWTEWGQLETICIGTAQGMCYPDETPTYSWHTPRSNIRRYINSVIGPRPRHRIEQAQQQLDNLADLLRAETVRVCNSVDEIFNEDIEQSLKRKRTVITDKSVASPDGLDVKKGKIEVYRPDQFSDEKLRFNYHISTPHFKSQYQYGLSCPRDVLITMGDTVLEAPVCTHTRYFETEYYKPLLYSLWNRDSRMKWLQPPKPTCSPELMFNDTDYREYATQKEVNKSNYADSGYKTNLNENEIAFDAADMIRMGKDVFYKKSASANNQGLHWLRRVFPHLRFHMIHFPSDDSSHLDYGLMPLRPPTSGSEGLVLLNQKFPPLASETKIFTDNDWRPIWAPLGCTTAVAPLSLCSSSFNTNFLSLNDRCIVMEECELPLYHLLHDDLGFDVITCPFRTLLEFGGSIHCVTWDIRRDDSCTDHFPNQDYESECNMDLNHYFDSQILSPEIQFFLLSSSTFMYTYIIVFEEKQRHFIVQNKI
;
A
#
# COMPACT_ATOMS: atom_id res chain seq x y z
N MET A 1 15.29 5.64 -31.55
CA MET A 1 14.22 5.53 -30.56
C MET A 1 14.41 4.19 -29.87
N SER A 2 14.51 4.16 -28.54
CA SER A 2 14.55 2.89 -27.79
C SER A 2 13.31 2.05 -28.15
N SER A 3 13.48 0.75 -28.39
CA SER A 3 12.36 -0.14 -28.71
C SER A 3 11.48 -0.47 -27.49
N SER A 4 11.99 -0.30 -26.27
CA SER A 4 11.27 -0.58 -25.01
C SER A 4 10.42 0.60 -24.56
N SER A 5 9.26 0.31 -23.94
CA SER A 5 8.30 1.30 -23.38
C SER A 5 8.88 1.93 -22.13
N ILE A 6 8.87 3.26 -22.00
CA ILE A 6 9.34 3.94 -20.78
C ILE A 6 8.33 3.76 -19.66
N VAL A 7 7.04 3.75 -19.99
CA VAL A 7 5.96 3.39 -19.05
C VAL A 7 5.54 1.95 -19.34
N ASN A 8 5.79 1.06 -18.39
CA ASN A 8 5.36 -0.34 -18.43
C ASN A 8 5.48 -0.96 -17.05
N SER A 9 4.39 -1.27 -16.36
CA SER A 9 4.47 -2.07 -15.14
C SER A 9 3.17 -2.83 -14.90
N TRP A 10 3.25 -4.16 -14.85
CA TRP A 10 2.09 -5.06 -14.71
C TRP A 10 2.04 -5.78 -13.37
N THR A 11 3.17 -5.89 -12.67
CA THR A 11 3.31 -6.66 -11.42
C THR A 11 4.07 -5.86 -10.38
N GLU A 12 4.00 -6.25 -9.10
CA GLU A 12 4.85 -5.64 -8.06
C GLU A 12 6.26 -6.25 -7.95
N TRP A 13 6.54 -7.35 -8.67
CA TRP A 13 7.79 -8.12 -8.59
C TRP A 13 8.57 -8.21 -9.91
N GLY A 14 8.07 -7.67 -11.02
CA GLY A 14 8.82 -7.57 -12.27
C GLY A 14 10.14 -6.81 -12.07
N GLN A 15 11.14 -7.05 -12.93
CA GLN A 15 12.45 -6.43 -12.76
C GLN A 15 12.34 -4.90 -12.88
N LEU A 16 12.57 -4.19 -11.79
CA LEU A 16 12.43 -2.73 -11.71
C LEU A 16 13.53 -2.03 -12.50
N GLU A 17 13.12 -1.12 -13.38
CA GLU A 17 14.04 -0.33 -14.23
C GLU A 17 13.92 1.17 -13.97
N THR A 18 12.70 1.67 -13.74
CA THR A 18 12.45 3.11 -13.55
C THR A 18 11.42 3.33 -12.44
N ILE A 19 11.72 4.24 -11.52
CA ILE A 19 10.89 4.53 -10.35
C ILE A 19 10.91 6.04 -10.02
N CYS A 20 9.80 6.54 -9.50
CA CYS A 20 9.72 7.84 -8.87
C CYS A 20 9.70 7.66 -7.35
N ILE A 21 10.47 8.47 -6.62
CA ILE A 21 10.43 8.50 -5.15
C ILE A 21 9.92 9.87 -4.70
N GLY A 22 8.98 9.87 -3.77
CA GLY A 22 8.39 11.08 -3.21
C GLY A 22 9.35 11.93 -2.39
N THR A 23 8.96 13.15 -2.03
CA THR A 23 9.78 14.13 -1.30
C THR A 23 9.10 14.59 -0.02
N ALA A 24 9.89 14.76 1.05
CA ALA A 24 9.41 15.30 2.32
C ALA A 24 9.40 16.83 2.32
N GLN A 25 10.01 17.47 1.31
CA GLN A 25 10.15 18.91 1.24
C GLN A 25 8.80 19.62 1.18
N GLY A 26 8.65 20.67 1.99
CA GLY A 26 7.47 21.53 2.01
C GLY A 26 6.24 20.93 2.70
N MET A 27 6.26 19.63 3.04
CA MET A 27 5.11 18.93 3.58
C MET A 27 4.52 19.60 4.82
N CYS A 28 3.20 19.58 4.90
CA CYS A 28 2.45 20.13 6.01
C CYS A 28 1.79 19.00 6.79
N TYR A 29 1.37 19.31 8.00
CA TYR A 29 0.19 18.68 8.56
C TYR A 29 -1.01 19.34 7.85
N PRO A 30 -1.77 18.55 7.06
CA PRO A 30 -2.88 19.04 6.27
C PRO A 30 -4.05 19.41 7.19
N ASP A 31 -5.07 20.04 6.59
CA ASP A 31 -6.35 20.25 7.28
C ASP A 31 -7.00 18.92 7.69
N GLU A 32 -7.95 18.98 8.62
CA GLU A 32 -8.64 17.78 9.11
C GLU A 32 -9.48 17.12 8.01
N THR A 33 -9.44 15.79 7.96
CA THR A 33 -10.23 14.99 7.03
C THR A 33 -10.88 13.82 7.74
N PRO A 34 -12.07 13.35 7.29
CA PRO A 34 -12.66 12.13 7.84
C PRO A 34 -11.82 10.85 7.59
N THR A 35 -10.93 10.87 6.59
CA THR A 35 -10.13 9.72 6.14
C THR A 35 -8.89 9.45 7.00
N TYR A 36 -8.06 10.45 7.28
CA TYR A 36 -6.76 10.25 7.97
C TYR A 36 -6.75 10.78 9.41
N SER A 37 -5.96 10.16 10.30
CA SER A 37 -5.68 10.72 11.64
C SER A 37 -4.24 10.57 12.07
N TRP A 38 -3.82 11.50 12.93
CA TRP A 38 -2.51 11.54 13.55
C TRP A 38 -2.46 10.74 14.85
N HIS A 39 -1.40 9.97 15.05
CA HIS A 39 -1.09 9.31 16.32
C HIS A 39 -0.65 10.34 17.36
N THR A 40 -1.59 10.92 18.10
CA THR A 40 -1.28 11.83 19.22
C THR A 40 -1.03 11.03 20.51
N PRO A 41 0.02 11.35 21.31
CA PRO A 41 0.28 10.68 22.58
C PRO A 41 -0.96 10.66 23.51
N ARG A 42 -1.26 9.48 24.08
CA ARG A 42 -2.37 9.29 25.04
C ARG A 42 -1.97 9.75 26.44
N SER A 43 -1.83 11.05 26.65
CA SER A 43 -1.85 11.60 28.01
C SER A 43 -2.21 13.08 27.99
N ASN A 44 -3.45 13.38 28.41
CA ASN A 44 -3.91 14.65 28.97
C ASN A 44 -4.00 15.85 28.01
N ILE A 45 -3.21 15.86 26.92
CA ILE A 45 -3.00 16.99 26.02
C ILE A 45 -3.93 16.94 24.80
N ARG A 46 -4.49 15.77 24.47
CA ARG A 46 -5.45 15.61 23.34
C ARG A 46 -6.71 16.48 23.47
N ARG A 47 -7.10 16.88 24.69
CA ARG A 47 -8.19 17.86 24.92
C ARG A 47 -7.79 19.32 24.65
N TYR A 48 -6.51 19.57 24.47
CA TYR A 48 -5.93 20.91 24.29
C TYR A 48 -5.26 21.09 22.91
N ILE A 49 -4.99 20.00 22.18
CA ILE A 49 -4.53 19.99 20.79
C ILE A 49 -5.66 19.39 19.95
N ASN A 50 -6.54 20.24 19.42
CA ASN A 50 -7.66 19.80 18.59
C ASN A 50 -7.17 19.36 17.20
N SER A 51 -6.18 20.05 16.63
CA SER A 51 -5.62 19.71 15.33
C SER A 51 -4.15 20.13 15.22
N VAL A 52 -3.31 19.26 14.65
CA VAL A 52 -1.97 19.65 14.21
C VAL A 52 -2.12 20.00 12.73
N ILE A 53 -2.20 21.29 12.42
CA ILE A 53 -2.33 21.81 11.06
C ILE A 53 -1.19 22.81 10.84
N GLY A 54 -0.60 22.80 9.65
CA GLY A 54 0.42 23.75 9.23
C GLY A 54 1.75 23.12 8.85
N PRO A 55 2.80 23.93 8.59
CA PRO A 55 4.10 23.42 8.16
C PRO A 55 4.72 22.48 9.18
N ARG A 56 5.33 21.40 8.72
CA ARG A 56 6.06 20.48 9.61
C ARG A 56 7.35 21.11 10.15
N PRO A 57 7.82 20.69 11.34
CA PRO A 57 9.11 21.14 11.86
C PRO A 57 10.24 20.82 10.89
N ARG A 58 11.10 21.82 10.64
CA ARG A 58 12.20 21.72 9.67
C ARG A 58 13.11 20.51 9.91
N HIS A 59 13.47 20.23 11.15
CA HIS A 59 14.36 19.11 11.48
C HIS A 59 13.73 17.74 11.14
N ARG A 60 12.40 17.58 11.27
CA ARG A 60 11.71 16.34 10.86
C ARG A 60 11.72 16.19 9.34
N ILE A 61 11.47 17.29 8.61
CA ILE A 61 11.57 17.31 7.14
C ILE A 61 12.98 16.92 6.69
N GLU A 62 14.03 17.50 7.29
CA GLU A 62 15.42 17.21 6.93
C GLU A 62 15.79 15.74 7.18
N GLN A 63 15.36 15.16 8.31
CA GLN A 63 15.58 13.73 8.62
C GLN A 63 14.84 12.80 7.64
N ALA A 64 13.56 13.08 7.37
CA ALA A 64 12.76 12.30 6.43
C ALA A 64 13.30 12.41 5.00
N GLN A 65 13.70 13.62 4.59
CA GLN A 65 14.31 13.85 3.29
C GLN A 65 15.63 13.10 3.14
N GLN A 66 16.46 13.05 4.19
CA GLN A 66 17.69 12.26 4.18
C GLN A 66 17.41 10.75 4.01
N GLN A 67 16.34 10.21 4.61
CA GLN A 67 15.95 8.79 4.42
C GLN A 67 15.52 8.51 2.97
N LEU A 68 14.75 9.42 2.37
CA LEU A 68 14.35 9.36 0.97
C LEU A 68 15.54 9.47 0.00
N ASP A 69 16.50 10.36 0.29
CA ASP A 69 17.71 10.52 -0.51
C ASP A 69 18.62 9.29 -0.40
N ASN A 70 18.72 8.69 0.79
CA ASN A 70 19.45 7.44 0.99
C ASN A 70 18.82 6.29 0.20
N LEU A 71 17.48 6.19 0.16
CA LEU A 71 16.79 5.21 -0.69
C LEU A 71 17.08 5.47 -2.16
N ALA A 72 17.04 6.72 -2.62
CA ALA A 72 17.37 7.08 -4.00
C ALA A 72 18.80 6.66 -4.39
N ASP A 73 19.77 6.93 -3.52
CA ASP A 73 21.17 6.53 -3.71
C ASP A 73 21.33 5.00 -3.72
N LEU A 74 20.65 4.28 -2.81
CA LEU A 74 20.63 2.82 -2.79
C LEU A 74 20.07 2.27 -4.11
N LEU A 75 18.93 2.78 -4.58
CA LEU A 75 18.30 2.33 -5.82
C LEU A 75 19.13 2.66 -7.07
N ARG A 76 19.90 3.75 -7.07
CA ARG A 76 20.83 4.08 -8.17
C ARG A 76 22.08 3.20 -8.22
N ALA A 77 22.55 2.69 -7.08
CA ALA A 77 23.78 1.90 -6.99
C ALA A 77 23.63 0.54 -7.68
N GLU A 78 24.57 0.12 -8.53
CA GLU A 78 24.46 -1.20 -9.19
C GLU A 78 24.66 -2.37 -8.22
N THR A 79 25.51 -2.16 -7.21
CA THR A 79 25.84 -3.13 -6.17
C THR A 79 25.78 -2.45 -4.81
N VAL A 80 25.22 -3.16 -3.83
CA VAL A 80 25.18 -2.74 -2.43
C VAL A 80 25.69 -3.88 -1.55
N ARG A 81 26.22 -3.54 -0.37
CA ARG A 81 26.71 -4.51 0.61
C ARG A 81 25.81 -4.53 1.83
N VAL A 82 25.18 -5.67 2.09
CA VAL A 82 24.41 -5.93 3.31
C VAL A 82 25.37 -6.40 4.40
N CYS A 83 25.46 -5.68 5.50
CA CYS A 83 26.38 -5.97 6.59
C CYS A 83 25.95 -7.24 7.34
N ASN A 84 26.91 -8.09 7.72
CA ASN A 84 26.63 -9.29 8.53
C ASN A 84 26.28 -8.94 9.99
N SER A 85 26.82 -7.83 10.51
CA SER A 85 26.55 -7.38 11.87
C SER A 85 25.12 -6.86 12.05
N VAL A 86 24.62 -7.03 13.27
CA VAL A 86 23.41 -6.38 13.77
C VAL A 86 23.84 -5.34 14.79
N ASP A 87 23.44 -4.09 14.58
CA ASP A 87 23.77 -2.99 15.49
C ASP A 87 22.60 -2.76 16.46
N GLU A 88 22.91 -2.47 17.72
CA GLU A 88 21.93 -1.92 18.66
C GLU A 88 21.94 -0.39 18.58
N ILE A 89 20.75 0.19 18.46
CA ILE A 89 20.54 1.64 18.45
C ILE A 89 19.42 2.01 19.40
N PHE A 90 19.48 3.22 19.93
CA PHE A 90 18.36 3.80 20.66
C PHE A 90 17.57 4.71 19.72
N ASN A 91 16.27 4.46 19.57
CA ASN A 91 15.35 5.35 18.87
C ASN A 91 14.72 6.31 19.88
N GLU A 92 15.12 7.58 19.81
CA GLU A 92 14.71 8.62 20.75
C GLU A 92 13.20 8.92 20.66
N ASP A 93 12.61 8.90 19.46
CA ASP A 93 11.21 9.31 19.25
C ASP A 93 10.18 8.37 19.90
N ILE A 94 10.52 7.09 20.00
CA ILE A 94 9.68 6.05 20.62
C ILE A 94 10.30 5.48 21.91
N GLU A 95 11.39 6.10 22.38
CA GLU A 95 12.13 5.74 23.59
C GLU A 95 12.44 4.24 23.71
N GLN A 96 12.96 3.63 22.64
CA GLN A 96 13.18 2.18 22.57
C GLN A 96 14.53 1.81 21.97
N SER A 97 15.21 0.86 22.60
CA SER A 97 16.37 0.18 21.99
C SER A 97 15.91 -0.80 20.91
N LEU A 98 16.46 -0.65 19.72
CA LEU A 98 16.15 -1.46 18.54
C LEU A 98 17.43 -2.10 18.01
N LYS A 99 17.24 -3.21 17.30
CA LYS A 99 18.30 -3.87 16.56
C LYS A 99 18.09 -3.60 15.09
N ARG A 100 19.17 -3.26 14.37
CA ARG A 100 19.12 -3.02 12.93
C ARG A 100 20.16 -3.82 12.18
N LYS A 101 19.82 -4.18 10.94
CA LYS A 101 20.74 -4.77 9.98
C LYS A 101 20.96 -3.77 8.86
N ARG A 102 22.19 -3.30 8.64
CA ARG A 102 22.48 -2.17 7.74
C ARG A 102 22.89 -2.64 6.35
N THR A 103 22.53 -1.85 5.35
CA THR A 103 23.08 -1.93 3.99
C THR A 103 23.85 -0.65 3.63
N VAL A 104 24.98 -0.80 2.93
CA VAL A 104 25.82 0.32 2.48
C VAL A 104 26.12 0.21 0.98
N ILE A 105 26.36 1.35 0.33
CA ILE A 105 26.75 1.38 -1.10
C ILE A 105 28.23 1.05 -1.22
N THR A 106 28.57 0.08 -2.07
CA THR A 106 29.93 -0.49 -2.16
C THR A 106 30.98 0.56 -2.55
N ASP A 107 30.64 1.48 -3.46
CA ASP A 107 31.54 2.55 -3.93
C ASP A 107 31.82 3.64 -2.88
N LYS A 108 31.01 3.74 -1.83
CA LYS A 108 31.20 4.69 -0.71
C LYS A 108 31.91 4.03 0.50
N SER A 109 32.36 2.77 0.41
CA SER A 109 32.90 2.06 1.57
C SER A 109 34.42 2.28 1.77
N VAL A 110 34.74 2.82 2.95
CA VAL A 110 35.98 2.55 3.67
C VAL A 110 35.75 1.24 4.44
N ALA A 111 36.56 0.22 4.15
CA ALA A 111 36.84 -0.97 4.96
C ALA A 111 35.76 -1.43 5.97
N SER A 112 34.73 -2.13 5.51
CA SER A 112 34.18 -3.25 6.30
C SER A 112 34.38 -4.54 5.49
N PRO A 113 35.23 -5.47 5.96
CA PRO A 113 35.54 -6.70 5.25
C PRO A 113 34.41 -7.75 5.28
N ASP A 114 33.39 -7.58 6.12
CA ASP A 114 32.34 -8.59 6.36
C ASP A 114 30.95 -8.13 5.87
N GLY A 115 30.38 -8.84 4.90
CA GLY A 115 29.04 -8.62 4.37
C GLY A 115 28.75 -9.39 3.08
N LEU A 116 27.50 -9.34 2.61
CA LEU A 116 27.07 -9.91 1.34
C LEU A 116 26.91 -8.81 0.28
N ASP A 117 27.56 -8.95 -0.87
CA ASP A 117 27.36 -8.06 -2.01
C ASP A 117 26.14 -8.48 -2.83
N VAL A 118 25.13 -7.63 -2.89
CA VAL A 118 23.90 -7.81 -3.67
C VAL A 118 24.00 -7.00 -4.96
N LYS A 119 23.98 -7.70 -6.09
CA LYS A 119 24.00 -7.11 -7.44
C LYS A 119 22.57 -6.95 -7.94
N LYS A 120 22.01 -5.75 -7.81
CA LYS A 120 20.62 -5.47 -8.20
C LYS A 120 20.46 -4.73 -9.52
N GLY A 121 21.57 -4.28 -10.11
CA GLY A 121 21.56 -3.45 -11.31
C GLY A 121 21.18 -1.99 -11.03
N LYS A 122 21.33 -1.16 -12.05
CA LYS A 122 21.03 0.27 -11.98
C LYS A 122 19.54 0.50 -12.21
N ILE A 123 18.91 1.26 -11.33
CA ILE A 123 17.52 1.69 -11.47
C ILE A 123 17.52 3.21 -11.73
N GLU A 124 16.79 3.65 -12.74
CA GLU A 124 16.56 5.07 -12.98
C GLU A 124 15.59 5.62 -11.93
N VAL A 125 16.04 6.63 -11.18
CA VAL A 125 15.28 7.21 -10.07
C VAL A 125 14.93 8.67 -10.36
N TYR A 126 13.65 8.93 -10.54
CA TYR A 126 13.08 10.27 -10.61
C TYR A 126 12.63 10.78 -9.24
N ARG A 127 12.60 12.11 -9.11
CA ARG A 127 12.10 12.82 -7.94
C ARG A 127 11.22 13.97 -8.43
N PRO A 128 10.04 14.24 -7.85
CA PRO A 128 9.13 15.27 -8.36
C PRO A 128 9.74 16.69 -8.27
N ASP A 129 10.55 16.96 -7.25
CA ASP A 129 11.24 18.24 -7.06
C ASP A 129 12.36 18.52 -8.07
N GLN A 130 12.80 17.52 -8.85
CA GLN A 130 13.81 17.72 -9.90
C GLN A 130 13.24 18.27 -11.22
N PHE A 131 11.92 18.29 -11.37
CA PHE A 131 11.26 18.72 -12.60
C PHE A 131 10.62 20.12 -12.51
N SER A 132 10.84 20.84 -11.41
CA SER A 132 10.37 22.21 -11.22
C SER A 132 11.39 23.05 -10.47
N ASP A 133 11.66 24.27 -10.95
CA ASP A 133 12.47 25.26 -10.24
C ASP A 133 11.69 25.96 -9.12
N GLU A 134 10.36 25.77 -9.06
CA GLU A 134 9.53 26.35 -8.02
C GLU A 134 9.64 25.57 -6.71
N LYS A 135 9.81 26.31 -5.62
CA LYS A 135 9.79 25.73 -4.28
C LYS A 135 8.44 25.06 -4.01
N LEU A 136 8.47 23.78 -3.65
CA LEU A 136 7.29 23.04 -3.21
C LEU A 136 6.66 23.71 -1.98
N ARG A 137 5.37 24.02 -2.08
CA ARG A 137 4.58 24.67 -1.04
C ARG A 137 3.19 24.06 -1.01
N PHE A 138 2.78 23.60 0.16
CA PHE A 138 1.47 22.97 0.37
C PHE A 138 0.57 23.81 1.27
N ASN A 139 0.89 25.10 1.46
CA ASN A 139 0.13 26.04 2.28
C ASN A 139 -0.63 27.10 1.45
N TYR A 140 -0.94 26.77 0.19
CA TYR A 140 -1.79 27.61 -0.64
C TYR A 140 -3.24 27.47 -0.20
N HIS A 141 -3.90 28.60 -0.01
CA HIS A 141 -5.34 28.62 0.25
C HIS A 141 -6.08 28.21 -1.02
N ILE A 142 -6.68 27.04 -0.98
CA ILE A 142 -7.49 26.47 -2.05
C ILE A 142 -8.95 26.64 -1.70
N SER A 143 -9.74 27.02 -2.70
CA SER A 143 -11.19 27.03 -2.62
C SER A 143 -11.77 26.42 -3.88
N THR A 144 -12.62 25.42 -3.71
CA THR A 144 -13.52 24.91 -4.75
C THR A 144 -14.96 25.32 -4.37
N PRO A 145 -15.98 25.01 -5.19
CA PRO A 145 -17.37 25.14 -4.77
C PRO A 145 -17.75 24.23 -3.58
N HIS A 146 -16.96 23.21 -3.28
CA HIS A 146 -17.30 22.12 -2.36
C HIS A 146 -16.47 22.10 -1.07
N PHE A 147 -15.27 22.69 -1.08
CA PHE A 147 -14.40 22.74 0.09
C PHE A 147 -13.46 23.94 0.05
N LYS A 148 -12.86 24.21 1.21
CA LYS A 148 -11.71 25.11 1.36
C LYS A 148 -10.60 24.37 2.08
N SER A 149 -9.36 24.64 1.71
CA SER A 149 -8.19 24.06 2.36
C SER A 149 -7.10 25.12 2.51
N GLN A 150 -6.52 25.22 3.71
CA GLN A 150 -5.36 26.05 3.99
C GLN A 150 -4.05 25.28 3.78
N TYR A 151 -4.04 24.00 4.15
CA TYR A 151 -2.87 23.14 4.07
C TYR A 151 -3.21 21.82 3.38
N GLN A 152 -2.52 21.58 2.29
CA GLN A 152 -2.47 20.31 1.59
C GLN A 152 -1.42 19.40 2.22
N TYR A 153 -1.46 18.13 1.85
CA TYR A 153 -0.61 17.11 2.45
C TYR A 153 0.87 17.21 2.04
N GLY A 154 1.21 16.77 0.83
CA GLY A 154 2.59 16.69 0.40
C GLY A 154 2.80 15.71 -0.75
N LEU A 155 4.06 15.32 -0.98
CA LEU A 155 4.47 14.45 -2.08
C LEU A 155 5.32 13.27 -1.59
N SER A 156 5.24 12.90 -0.32
CA SER A 156 6.00 11.76 0.22
C SER A 156 5.56 10.45 -0.40
N CYS A 157 4.25 10.26 -0.63
CA CYS A 157 3.64 9.00 -1.03
C CYS A 157 3.04 9.07 -2.45
N PRO A 158 3.86 9.05 -3.53
CA PRO A 158 3.33 9.03 -4.89
C PRO A 158 2.43 7.81 -5.17
N ARG A 159 2.62 6.68 -4.47
CA ARG A 159 1.81 5.46 -4.65
C ARG A 159 0.33 5.68 -4.43
N ASP A 160 0.00 6.60 -3.54
CA ASP A 160 -1.38 6.86 -3.16
C ASP A 160 -2.16 7.57 -4.28
N VAL A 161 -1.45 8.30 -5.16
CA VAL A 161 -2.06 9.15 -6.19
C VAL A 161 -1.74 8.73 -7.62
N LEU A 162 -0.72 7.89 -7.82
CA LEU A 162 -0.26 7.43 -9.12
C LEU A 162 -0.03 5.92 -9.12
N ILE A 163 -0.55 5.26 -10.15
CA ILE A 163 -0.27 3.85 -10.45
C ILE A 163 -0.02 3.66 -11.94
N THR A 164 0.93 2.78 -12.26
CA THR A 164 1.19 2.34 -13.63
C THR A 164 0.46 1.03 -13.87
N MET A 165 -0.40 0.94 -14.89
CA MET A 165 -1.05 -0.28 -15.33
C MET A 165 -0.65 -0.55 -16.78
N GLY A 166 0.42 -1.33 -16.95
CA GLY A 166 1.04 -1.54 -18.25
C GLY A 166 1.55 -0.22 -18.82
N ASP A 167 1.09 0.13 -20.02
CA ASP A 167 1.44 1.38 -20.70
C ASP A 167 0.67 2.61 -20.20
N THR A 168 -0.21 2.46 -19.21
CA THR A 168 -1.11 3.53 -18.75
C THR A 168 -0.69 4.04 -17.37
N VAL A 169 -0.44 5.35 -17.26
CA VAL A 169 -0.38 6.03 -15.96
C VAL A 169 -1.79 6.49 -15.58
N LEU A 170 -2.25 6.07 -14.41
CA LEU A 170 -3.55 6.44 -13.85
C LEU A 170 -3.34 7.37 -12.65
N GLU A 171 -3.96 8.55 -12.70
CA GLU A 171 -4.12 9.43 -11.53
C GLU A 171 -5.33 8.98 -10.70
N ALA A 172 -5.16 8.80 -9.40
CA ALA A 172 -6.24 8.36 -8.52
C ALA A 172 -7.27 9.49 -8.24
N PRO A 173 -8.59 9.21 -8.23
CA PRO A 173 -9.62 10.15 -7.81
C PRO A 173 -9.72 10.14 -6.29
N VAL A 174 -8.72 10.75 -5.63
CA VAL A 174 -8.61 10.79 -4.17
C VAL A 174 -9.86 11.38 -3.52
N CYS A 175 -10.29 10.81 -2.39
CA CYS A 175 -11.53 11.24 -1.71
C CYS A 175 -11.35 12.47 -0.79
N THR A 176 -10.10 12.87 -0.52
CA THR A 176 -9.78 13.92 0.46
C THR A 176 -9.40 15.24 -0.21
N HIS A 177 -9.90 16.34 0.35
CA HIS A 177 -9.66 17.67 -0.19
C HIS A 177 -8.20 18.14 -0.02
N THR A 178 -7.49 17.61 0.98
CA THR A 178 -6.08 17.96 1.28
C THR A 178 -5.08 17.36 0.29
N ARG A 179 -5.55 16.43 -0.55
CA ARG A 179 -4.77 15.76 -1.62
C ARG A 179 -5.26 16.12 -3.02
N TYR A 180 -6.23 17.04 -3.12
CA TYR A 180 -6.95 17.32 -4.37
C TYR A 180 -6.08 17.74 -5.55
N PHE A 181 -4.98 18.45 -5.30
CA PHE A 181 -4.03 18.88 -6.33
C PHE A 181 -2.66 18.19 -6.20
N GLU A 182 -2.58 17.07 -5.49
CA GLU A 182 -1.32 16.36 -5.27
C GLU A 182 -0.66 15.92 -6.59
N THR A 183 -1.46 15.42 -7.55
CA THR A 183 -0.98 15.02 -8.88
C THR A 183 -0.49 16.17 -9.75
N GLU A 184 -0.92 17.43 -9.49
CA GLU A 184 -0.46 18.61 -10.24
C GLU A 184 1.06 18.78 -10.14
N TYR A 185 1.65 18.45 -9.00
CA TYR A 185 3.10 18.54 -8.78
C TYR A 185 3.89 17.46 -9.53
N TYR A 186 3.25 16.39 -9.99
CA TYR A 186 3.87 15.36 -10.81
C TYR A 186 3.74 15.65 -12.32
N LYS A 187 2.94 16.64 -12.74
CA LYS A 187 2.75 16.95 -14.17
C LYS A 187 4.04 17.21 -14.94
N PRO A 188 5.04 17.94 -14.42
CA PRO A 188 6.31 18.10 -15.13
C PRO A 188 7.00 16.76 -15.45
N LEU A 189 7.00 15.80 -14.52
CA LEU A 189 7.49 14.45 -14.75
C LEU A 189 6.60 13.69 -15.74
N LEU A 190 5.27 13.75 -15.57
CA LEU A 190 4.31 13.08 -16.47
C LEU A 190 4.45 13.56 -17.92
N TYR A 191 4.59 14.87 -18.16
CA TYR A 191 4.85 15.42 -19.49
C TYR A 191 6.22 15.00 -20.03
N SER A 192 7.24 14.90 -19.18
CA SER A 192 8.54 14.37 -19.58
C SER A 192 8.44 12.91 -20.05
N LEU A 193 7.64 12.07 -19.38
CA LEU A 193 7.37 10.69 -19.81
C LEU A 193 6.56 10.67 -21.12
N TRP A 194 5.46 11.42 -21.17
CA TRP A 194 4.57 11.53 -22.34
C TRP A 194 5.32 11.92 -23.61
N ASN A 195 6.21 12.91 -23.53
CA ASN A 195 6.99 13.38 -24.68
C ASN A 195 8.07 12.38 -25.14
N ARG A 196 8.47 11.44 -24.29
CA ARG A 196 9.52 10.45 -24.57
C ARG A 196 8.97 9.07 -24.95
N ASP A 197 7.72 8.78 -24.60
CA ASP A 197 7.07 7.49 -24.88
C ASP A 197 5.71 7.67 -25.56
N SER A 198 5.69 7.52 -26.88
CA SER A 198 4.47 7.66 -27.68
C SER A 198 3.43 6.54 -27.45
N ARG A 199 3.76 5.50 -26.67
CA ARG A 199 2.81 4.45 -26.26
C ARG A 199 2.13 4.75 -24.93
N MET A 200 2.70 5.64 -24.12
CA MET A 200 2.15 6.00 -22.83
C MET A 200 0.71 6.46 -23.01
N LYS A 201 -0.20 5.88 -22.23
CA LYS A 201 -1.52 6.45 -21.99
C LYS A 201 -1.48 7.19 -20.66
N TRP A 202 -2.18 8.30 -20.58
CA TRP A 202 -2.31 9.08 -19.36
C TRP A 202 -3.79 9.31 -19.10
N LEU A 203 -4.27 8.79 -17.99
CA LEU A 203 -5.69 8.79 -17.66
C LEU A 203 -5.95 9.42 -16.29
N GLN A 204 -6.96 10.28 -16.25
CA GLN A 204 -7.52 10.84 -15.03
C GLN A 204 -9.02 10.48 -14.97
N PRO A 205 -9.50 9.78 -13.93
CA PRO A 205 -10.92 9.51 -13.70
C PRO A 205 -11.72 10.79 -13.44
N PRO A 206 -13.07 10.69 -13.32
CA PRO A 206 -13.88 11.78 -12.81
C PRO A 206 -13.33 12.27 -11.47
N LYS A 207 -12.94 13.54 -11.40
CA LYS A 207 -12.40 14.13 -10.19
C LYS A 207 -13.53 14.31 -9.16
N PRO A 208 -13.44 13.73 -7.95
CA PRO A 208 -14.49 13.86 -6.95
C PRO A 208 -14.69 15.32 -6.52
N THR A 209 -15.78 15.62 -5.84
CA THR A 209 -15.98 16.93 -5.21
C THR A 209 -15.08 17.12 -3.99
N CYS A 210 -14.73 16.01 -3.32
CA CYS A 210 -14.07 15.99 -2.01
C CYS A 210 -14.79 16.81 -0.94
N SER A 211 -16.12 17.04 -1.08
CA SER A 211 -16.94 17.64 -0.02
C SER A 211 -17.05 16.64 1.14
N PRO A 212 -16.71 17.04 2.38
CA PRO A 212 -16.92 16.20 3.54
C PRO A 212 -18.37 15.72 3.68
N GLU A 213 -19.36 16.57 3.37
CA GLU A 213 -20.78 16.23 3.51
C GLU A 213 -21.29 15.30 2.40
N LEU A 214 -20.74 15.39 1.18
CA LEU A 214 -21.16 14.56 0.05
C LEU A 214 -20.45 13.21 0.01
N MET A 215 -19.20 13.16 0.45
CA MET A 215 -18.33 11.98 0.33
C MET A 215 -18.38 11.06 1.54
N PHE A 216 -18.77 11.55 2.71
CA PHE A 216 -18.72 10.77 3.94
C PHE A 216 -20.08 10.67 4.62
N ASN A 217 -20.38 9.52 5.22
CA ASN A 217 -21.64 9.28 5.94
C ASN A 217 -21.68 10.03 7.28
N ASP A 218 -20.53 10.17 7.93
CA ASP A 218 -20.37 10.88 9.19
C ASP A 218 -19.06 11.70 9.17
N THR A 219 -19.19 13.03 9.30
CA THR A 219 -18.04 13.94 9.31
C THR A 219 -17.29 13.92 10.64
N ASP A 220 -17.95 13.50 11.73
CA ASP A 220 -17.42 13.42 13.09
C ASP A 220 -17.05 11.99 13.50
N TYR A 221 -17.16 11.03 12.56
CA TYR A 221 -16.97 9.58 12.73
C TYR A 221 -15.81 9.17 13.65
N ARG A 222 -14.72 9.95 13.65
CA ARG A 222 -13.49 9.66 14.39
C ARG A 222 -13.53 10.03 15.88
N GLU A 223 -14.29 11.07 16.26
CA GLU A 223 -14.48 11.38 17.69
C GLU A 223 -15.14 10.20 18.40
N TYR A 224 -16.05 9.51 17.72
CA TYR A 224 -16.76 8.33 18.22
C TYR A 224 -15.92 7.04 18.14
N ALA A 225 -15.20 6.79 17.05
CA ALA A 225 -14.37 5.59 16.87
C ALA A 225 -13.26 5.47 17.93
N THR A 226 -12.72 6.60 18.39
CA THR A 226 -11.68 6.60 19.44
C THR A 226 -12.25 6.51 20.87
N GLN A 227 -13.54 6.79 21.08
CA GLN A 227 -14.22 6.65 22.38
C GLN A 227 -14.76 5.23 22.61
N LYS A 228 -15.07 4.48 21.55
CA LYS A 228 -15.40 3.05 21.61
C LYS A 228 -14.19 2.17 21.28
N GLU A 229 -13.29 2.01 22.24
CA GLU A 229 -12.46 0.79 22.30
C GLU A 229 -13.30 -0.46 22.66
N VAL A 230 -14.63 -0.33 22.84
CA VAL A 230 -15.47 -1.33 23.54
C VAL A 230 -16.55 -1.99 22.68
N ASN A 231 -16.70 -1.67 21.39
CA ASN A 231 -17.54 -2.48 20.49
C ASN A 231 -17.12 -2.24 19.04
N LYS A 232 -16.01 -2.85 18.60
CA LYS A 232 -15.82 -3.08 17.17
C LYS A 232 -16.91 -4.07 16.76
N SER A 233 -18.03 -3.57 16.24
CA SER A 233 -18.93 -4.39 15.44
C SER A 233 -18.07 -5.10 14.39
N ASN A 234 -18.22 -6.41 14.21
CA ASN A 234 -17.52 -7.07 13.12
C ASN A 234 -17.93 -6.33 11.83
N TYR A 235 -16.98 -5.85 11.02
CA TYR A 235 -17.31 -5.21 9.73
C TYR A 235 -18.14 -6.15 8.84
N ALA A 236 -17.99 -7.46 9.04
CA ALA A 236 -18.90 -8.48 8.52
C ALA A 236 -20.39 -8.17 8.78
N ASP A 237 -20.74 -7.74 9.99
CA ASP A 237 -22.13 -7.43 10.40
C ASP A 237 -22.65 -6.14 9.74
N SER A 238 -21.76 -5.23 9.33
CA SER A 238 -22.12 -4.00 8.59
C SER A 238 -22.05 -4.18 7.07
N GLY A 239 -21.64 -5.35 6.59
CA GLY A 239 -21.36 -5.62 5.17
C GLY A 239 -20.19 -4.79 4.63
N TYR A 240 -19.13 -4.66 5.44
CA TYR A 240 -17.89 -3.93 5.08
C TYR A 240 -18.12 -2.46 4.69
N LYS A 241 -19.13 -1.82 5.28
CA LYS A 241 -19.38 -0.40 5.10
C LYS A 241 -18.30 0.43 5.77
N THR A 242 -17.71 1.35 5.01
CA THR A 242 -16.73 2.33 5.50
C THR A 242 -17.40 3.71 5.62
N ASN A 243 -16.69 4.68 6.20
CA ASN A 243 -17.24 6.04 6.33
C ASN A 243 -17.32 6.77 4.97
N LEU A 244 -16.43 6.41 4.03
CA LEU A 244 -16.52 6.85 2.64
C LEU A 244 -17.77 6.22 2.01
N ASN A 245 -18.66 7.05 1.50
CA ASN A 245 -19.92 6.59 0.92
C ASN A 245 -19.78 6.24 -0.58
N GLU A 246 -20.88 5.87 -1.20
CA GLU A 246 -20.93 5.39 -2.59
C GLU A 246 -21.51 6.44 -3.57
N ASN A 247 -21.51 7.73 -3.18
CA ASN A 247 -22.10 8.80 -3.99
C ASN A 247 -21.25 9.18 -5.21
N GLU A 248 -19.92 9.14 -5.09
CA GLU A 248 -18.98 9.52 -6.15
C GLU A 248 -17.91 8.44 -6.34
N ILE A 249 -17.27 8.39 -7.51
CA ILE A 249 -16.15 7.46 -7.78
C ILE A 249 -14.94 7.92 -6.98
N ALA A 250 -14.42 7.10 -6.07
CA ALA A 250 -13.24 7.44 -5.30
C ALA A 250 -12.37 6.23 -4.95
N PHE A 251 -11.06 6.42 -5.07
CA PHE A 251 -10.03 5.49 -4.60
C PHE A 251 -8.68 6.20 -4.48
N ASP A 252 -7.85 5.77 -3.53
CA ASP A 252 -6.41 6.00 -3.60
C ASP A 252 -5.78 4.85 -4.42
N ALA A 253 -4.72 5.13 -5.17
CA ALA A 253 -4.01 4.11 -5.95
C ALA A 253 -3.35 3.03 -5.07
N ALA A 254 -3.01 3.35 -3.82
CA ALA A 254 -2.44 2.42 -2.84
C ALA A 254 -3.46 1.41 -2.25
N ASP A 255 -4.76 1.57 -2.55
CA ASP A 255 -5.77 0.53 -2.30
C ASP A 255 -5.71 -0.61 -3.35
N MET A 256 -4.79 -0.53 -4.31
CA MET A 256 -4.57 -1.54 -5.34
C MET A 256 -3.18 -2.19 -5.29
N ILE A 257 -3.13 -3.48 -5.60
CA ILE A 257 -1.90 -4.26 -5.79
C ILE A 257 -1.98 -5.02 -7.12
N ARG A 258 -0.95 -4.89 -7.96
CA ARG A 258 -0.94 -5.47 -9.31
C ARG A 258 -0.23 -6.82 -9.34
N MET A 259 -0.88 -7.78 -9.97
CA MET A 259 -0.42 -9.15 -10.10
C MET A 259 -0.57 -9.66 -11.54
N GLY A 260 -0.18 -8.83 -12.51
CA GLY A 260 -0.23 -9.13 -13.93
C GLY A 260 -1.57 -8.70 -14.54
N LYS A 261 -2.34 -9.67 -15.04
CA LYS A 261 -3.70 -9.46 -15.54
C LYS A 261 -4.71 -9.15 -14.42
N ASP A 262 -4.35 -9.48 -13.18
CA ASP A 262 -5.21 -9.37 -12.00
C ASP A 262 -4.71 -8.24 -11.11
N VAL A 263 -5.63 -7.39 -10.64
CA VAL A 263 -5.37 -6.29 -9.72
C VAL A 263 -6.27 -6.47 -8.51
N PHE A 264 -5.68 -6.60 -7.33
CA PHE A 264 -6.44 -6.69 -6.09
C PHE A 264 -6.77 -5.28 -5.60
N TYR A 265 -8.02 -5.07 -5.19
CA TYR A 265 -8.59 -3.80 -4.78
C TYR A 265 -9.22 -3.96 -3.40
N LYS A 266 -8.89 -3.07 -2.48
CA LYS A 266 -9.46 -3.05 -1.13
C LYS A 266 -10.51 -1.96 -1.02
N LYS A 267 -11.72 -2.32 -0.56
CA LYS A 267 -12.69 -1.33 -0.08
C LYS A 267 -12.19 -0.79 1.27
N SER A 268 -12.06 0.54 1.39
CA SER A 268 -11.37 1.14 2.53
C SER A 268 -11.95 2.51 2.91
N ALA A 269 -11.27 3.22 3.82
CA ALA A 269 -11.57 4.63 4.13
C ALA A 269 -11.24 5.59 2.96
N SER A 270 -10.50 5.14 1.95
CA SER A 270 -10.11 5.92 0.76
C SER A 270 -10.64 5.36 -0.55
N ALA A 271 -11.24 4.16 -0.56
CA ALA A 271 -11.66 3.46 -1.77
C ALA A 271 -13.06 2.83 -1.62
N ASN A 272 -13.96 3.08 -2.58
CA ASN A 272 -15.36 2.63 -2.53
C ASN A 272 -15.75 1.69 -3.70
N ASN A 273 -16.98 1.18 -3.71
CA ASN A 273 -17.44 0.26 -4.75
C ASN A 273 -17.58 0.97 -6.11
N GLN A 274 -17.94 2.26 -6.13
CA GLN A 274 -17.98 3.05 -7.37
C GLN A 274 -16.60 3.13 -8.05
N GLY A 275 -15.53 3.26 -7.27
CA GLY A 275 -14.14 3.17 -7.71
C GLY A 275 -13.84 1.86 -8.46
N LEU A 276 -14.14 0.73 -7.82
CA LEU A 276 -13.97 -0.60 -8.42
C LEU A 276 -14.78 -0.77 -9.71
N HIS A 277 -16.05 -0.35 -9.72
CA HIS A 277 -16.89 -0.43 -10.91
C HIS A 277 -16.36 0.42 -12.06
N TRP A 278 -15.82 1.61 -11.78
CA TRP A 278 -15.19 2.45 -12.79
C TRP A 278 -13.96 1.77 -13.39
N LEU A 279 -13.08 1.21 -12.54
CA LEU A 279 -11.88 0.49 -12.96
C LEU A 279 -12.22 -0.69 -13.88
N ARG A 280 -13.16 -1.55 -13.48
CA ARG A 280 -13.64 -2.70 -14.29
C ARG A 280 -14.16 -2.29 -15.67
N ARG A 281 -14.82 -1.12 -15.78
CA ARG A 281 -15.35 -0.60 -17.06
C ARG A 281 -14.26 -0.05 -17.97
N VAL A 282 -13.28 0.64 -17.39
CA VAL A 282 -12.25 1.37 -18.14
C VAL A 282 -11.11 0.46 -18.57
N PHE A 283 -10.82 -0.57 -17.78
CA PHE A 283 -9.76 -1.54 -18.06
C PHE A 283 -10.35 -2.95 -18.27
N PRO A 284 -11.19 -3.18 -19.31
CA PRO A 284 -11.88 -4.46 -19.51
C PRO A 284 -10.94 -5.64 -19.86
N HIS A 285 -9.66 -5.36 -20.11
CA HIS A 285 -8.63 -6.36 -20.35
C HIS A 285 -7.93 -6.83 -19.06
N LEU A 286 -8.16 -6.14 -17.94
CA LEU A 286 -7.69 -6.50 -16.61
C LEU A 286 -8.86 -7.03 -15.78
N ARG A 287 -8.52 -7.78 -14.72
CA ARG A 287 -9.48 -8.26 -13.72
C ARG A 287 -9.19 -7.59 -12.38
N PHE A 288 -10.13 -6.79 -11.90
CA PHE A 288 -10.06 -6.19 -10.57
C PHE A 288 -10.83 -7.04 -9.58
N HIS A 289 -10.13 -7.53 -8.56
CA HIS A 289 -10.64 -8.41 -7.51
C HIS A 289 -10.86 -7.64 -6.22
N MET A 290 -12.04 -7.75 -5.61
CA MET A 290 -12.25 -7.20 -4.27
C MET A 290 -11.55 -8.08 -3.22
N ILE A 291 -10.94 -7.46 -2.22
CA ILE A 291 -10.47 -8.14 -1.01
C ILE A 291 -10.82 -7.33 0.23
N HIS A 292 -11.38 -8.00 1.24
CA HIS A 292 -11.86 -7.40 2.47
C HIS A 292 -11.03 -7.85 3.68
N PHE A 293 -10.97 -6.96 4.67
CA PHE A 293 -10.30 -7.18 5.93
C PHE A 293 -11.21 -6.80 7.11
N PRO A 294 -11.06 -7.44 8.29
CA PRO A 294 -11.75 -7.04 9.51
C PRO A 294 -11.47 -5.60 9.99
N SER A 295 -10.62 -4.86 9.28
CA SER A 295 -10.19 -3.48 9.57
C SER A 295 -10.26 -2.58 8.33
N ASP A 296 -11.29 -2.74 7.49
CA ASP A 296 -11.50 -1.92 6.29
C ASP A 296 -11.80 -0.43 6.57
N ASP A 297 -11.76 0.00 7.83
CA ASP A 297 -11.69 1.43 8.21
C ASP A 297 -10.29 2.05 8.07
N SER A 298 -9.29 1.26 7.72
CA SER A 298 -7.94 1.73 7.39
C SER A 298 -7.77 1.85 5.88
N SER A 299 -7.17 2.94 5.42
CA SER A 299 -6.78 3.12 4.01
C SER A 299 -5.66 2.17 3.60
N HIS A 300 -5.61 1.85 2.31
CA HIS A 300 -4.55 1.17 1.58
C HIS A 300 -4.43 -0.34 1.81
N LEU A 301 -3.96 -1.03 0.77
CA LEU A 301 -3.79 -2.49 0.72
C LEU A 301 -2.32 -2.91 0.91
N ASP A 302 -1.37 -2.02 0.60
CA ASP A 302 0.06 -2.27 0.48
C ASP A 302 0.83 -2.48 1.81
N TYR A 303 0.12 -2.79 2.88
CA TYR A 303 0.68 -3.36 4.11
C TYR A 303 -0.09 -4.60 4.57
N GLY A 304 -1.23 -4.91 3.96
CA GLY A 304 -2.05 -6.08 4.24
C GLY A 304 -1.70 -7.28 3.36
N LEU A 305 -1.43 -7.02 2.07
CA LEU A 305 -1.14 -8.03 1.06
C LEU A 305 0.01 -7.58 0.16
N MET A 306 1.10 -8.35 0.15
CA MET A 306 2.30 -8.04 -0.63
C MET A 306 2.76 -9.27 -1.42
N PRO A 307 2.64 -9.27 -2.75
CA PRO A 307 3.10 -10.39 -3.55
C PRO A 307 4.63 -10.35 -3.67
N LEU A 308 5.26 -11.52 -3.55
CA LEU A 308 6.72 -11.64 -3.56
C LEU A 308 7.25 -12.14 -4.90
N ARG A 309 6.68 -13.23 -5.43
CA ARG A 309 7.03 -13.80 -6.74
C ARG A 309 5.91 -14.70 -7.28
N PRO A 310 5.79 -14.86 -8.60
CA PRO A 310 4.73 -15.66 -9.21
C PRO A 310 5.05 -17.15 -9.15
N PRO A 311 4.04 -18.02 -9.33
CA PRO A 311 4.28 -19.44 -9.56
C PRO A 311 5.06 -19.62 -10.86
N THR A 312 5.99 -20.59 -10.85
CA THR A 312 6.76 -20.99 -12.04
C THR A 312 6.76 -22.51 -12.16
N SER A 313 7.21 -23.04 -13.31
CA SER A 313 7.36 -24.48 -13.51
C SER A 313 8.37 -25.06 -12.51
N GLY A 314 7.88 -25.55 -11.37
CA GLY A 314 8.69 -26.15 -10.30
C GLY A 314 8.76 -25.35 -8.99
N SER A 315 8.06 -24.21 -8.87
CA SER A 315 7.95 -23.48 -7.60
C SER A 315 6.58 -22.83 -7.43
N GLU A 316 6.02 -22.94 -6.23
CA GLU A 316 4.83 -22.18 -5.82
C GLU A 316 5.10 -20.67 -5.90
N GLY A 317 4.04 -19.91 -6.22
CA GLY A 317 4.03 -18.46 -6.04
C GLY A 317 4.02 -18.11 -4.55
N LEU A 318 4.47 -16.92 -4.19
CA LEU A 318 4.52 -16.47 -2.81
C LEU A 318 3.80 -15.13 -2.66
N VAL A 319 2.83 -15.09 -1.75
CA VAL A 319 2.15 -13.86 -1.34
C VAL A 319 2.25 -13.70 0.17
N LEU A 320 2.75 -12.56 0.63
CA LEU A 320 2.89 -12.24 2.05
C LEU A 320 1.62 -11.54 2.55
N LEU A 321 1.05 -12.04 3.64
CA LEU A 321 -0.13 -11.50 4.30
C LEU A 321 0.22 -11.00 5.70
N ASN A 322 -0.36 -9.87 6.08
CA ASN A 322 -0.19 -9.31 7.42
C ASN A 322 -1.05 -10.04 8.43
N GLN A 323 -0.43 -10.76 9.37
CA GLN A 323 -1.17 -11.57 10.35
C GLN A 323 -2.06 -10.75 11.30
N LYS A 324 -1.84 -9.44 11.43
CA LYS A 324 -2.71 -8.56 12.24
C LYS A 324 -4.00 -8.20 11.51
N PHE A 325 -3.98 -8.26 10.18
CA PHE A 325 -5.08 -7.92 9.31
C PHE A 325 -5.31 -9.07 8.33
N PRO A 326 -5.79 -10.24 8.82
CA PRO A 326 -6.03 -11.37 7.95
C PRO A 326 -7.20 -11.05 7.00
N PRO A 327 -7.05 -11.30 5.68
CA PRO A 327 -8.14 -11.18 4.73
C PRO A 327 -9.20 -12.28 4.92
N LEU A 328 -10.34 -12.16 4.24
CA LEU A 328 -11.34 -13.22 4.19
C LEU A 328 -10.83 -14.51 3.54
N ALA A 329 -11.19 -15.64 4.13
CA ALA A 329 -10.80 -16.97 3.65
C ALA A 329 -11.36 -17.25 2.25
N SER A 330 -12.61 -16.85 1.99
CA SER A 330 -13.28 -17.03 0.69
C SER A 330 -12.53 -16.31 -0.44
N GLU A 331 -12.08 -15.09 -0.20
CA GLU A 331 -11.36 -14.26 -1.18
C GLU A 331 -9.90 -14.68 -1.37
N THR A 332 -9.28 -15.25 -0.34
CA THR A 332 -7.90 -15.79 -0.46
C THR A 332 -7.81 -17.13 -1.20
N LYS A 333 -8.94 -17.81 -1.43
CA LYS A 333 -8.95 -19.09 -2.14
C LYS A 333 -8.35 -18.99 -3.56
N ILE A 334 -8.47 -17.82 -4.19
CA ILE A 334 -7.86 -17.54 -5.50
C ILE A 334 -6.35 -17.80 -5.50
N PHE A 335 -5.65 -17.58 -4.38
CA PHE A 335 -4.22 -17.85 -4.27
C PHE A 335 -3.95 -19.36 -4.31
N THR A 336 -4.60 -20.11 -3.42
CA THR A 336 -4.37 -21.56 -3.30
C THR A 336 -4.83 -22.33 -4.54
N ASP A 337 -5.88 -21.86 -5.22
CA ASP A 337 -6.38 -22.48 -6.45
C ASP A 337 -5.46 -22.24 -7.66
N ASN A 338 -4.47 -21.36 -7.53
CA ASN A 338 -3.52 -20.97 -8.58
C ASN A 338 -2.05 -21.15 -8.15
N ASP A 339 -1.77 -22.12 -7.28
CA ASP A 339 -0.42 -22.47 -6.83
C ASP A 339 0.36 -21.34 -6.13
N TRP A 340 -0.35 -20.37 -5.56
CA TRP A 340 0.22 -19.36 -4.67
C TRP A 340 0.13 -19.83 -3.22
N ARG A 341 1.25 -19.74 -2.50
CA ARG A 341 1.34 -20.02 -1.08
C ARG A 341 1.26 -18.71 -0.28
N PRO A 342 0.22 -18.52 0.55
CA PRO A 342 0.18 -17.42 1.50
C PRO A 342 1.24 -17.61 2.60
N ILE A 343 1.98 -16.55 2.91
CA ILE A 343 2.99 -16.51 3.96
C ILE A 343 2.55 -15.46 4.99
N TRP A 344 2.53 -15.83 6.27
CA TRP A 344 2.26 -14.86 7.32
C TRP A 344 3.51 -14.05 7.65
N ALA A 345 3.41 -12.73 7.52
CA ALA A 345 4.43 -11.82 7.98
C ALA A 345 4.54 -11.86 9.51
N PRO A 346 5.76 -11.86 10.08
CA PRO A 346 5.94 -11.70 11.52
C PRO A 346 5.45 -10.32 11.98
N LEU A 347 5.18 -10.19 13.27
CA LEU A 347 4.82 -8.90 13.86
C LEU A 347 6.01 -7.95 13.72
N GLY A 348 5.71 -6.65 13.59
CA GLY A 348 6.73 -5.61 13.59
C GLY A 348 7.58 -5.68 14.85
N CYS A 349 8.86 -5.33 14.72
CA CYS A 349 9.82 -5.37 15.83
C CYS A 349 9.48 -4.40 16.98
N THR A 350 8.56 -3.46 16.76
CA THR A 350 7.94 -2.67 17.81
C THR A 350 6.45 -2.47 17.54
N THR A 351 5.69 -2.27 18.61
CA THR A 351 4.30 -1.77 18.56
C THR A 351 4.20 -0.27 18.84
N ALA A 352 5.30 0.37 19.26
CA ALA A 352 5.36 1.80 19.53
C ALA A 352 5.42 2.60 18.23
N VAL A 353 4.76 3.75 18.24
CA VAL A 353 4.62 4.64 17.09
C VAL A 353 5.07 6.03 17.50
N ALA A 354 5.83 6.69 16.64
CA ALA A 354 6.29 8.06 16.89
C ALA A 354 5.09 9.02 17.06
N PRO A 355 5.21 10.05 17.91
CA PRO A 355 4.19 11.09 18.00
C PRO A 355 3.90 11.71 16.64
N LEU A 356 2.62 11.94 16.34
CA LEU A 356 2.15 12.49 15.07
C LEU A 356 2.48 11.62 13.84
N SER A 357 2.67 10.32 14.03
CA SER A 357 2.68 9.38 12.92
C SER A 357 1.32 9.31 12.23
N LEU A 358 1.31 9.13 10.92
CA LEU A 358 0.11 8.72 10.18
C LEU A 358 0.00 7.20 10.06
N CYS A 359 1.14 6.53 10.11
CA CYS A 359 1.23 5.09 10.00
C CYS A 359 1.05 4.43 11.35
N SER A 360 0.36 3.30 11.34
CA SER A 360 0.30 2.39 12.48
C SER A 360 1.64 1.64 12.67
N SER A 361 1.78 0.90 13.77
CA SER A 361 2.94 0.03 14.00
C SER A 361 3.00 -1.23 13.11
N SER A 362 2.15 -1.32 12.08
CA SER A 362 1.99 -2.52 11.25
C SER A 362 2.41 -2.31 9.80
N PHE A 363 3.26 -1.30 9.55
CA PHE A 363 3.87 -0.98 8.27
C PHE A 363 5.16 -1.77 7.98
N ASN A 364 5.49 -2.77 8.80
CA ASN A 364 6.68 -3.60 8.63
C ASN A 364 6.68 -4.34 7.28
N THR A 365 5.51 -4.65 6.73
CA THR A 365 5.32 -5.32 5.44
C THR A 365 5.33 -4.39 4.23
N ASN A 366 5.37 -3.06 4.41
CA ASN A 366 5.34 -2.09 3.31
C ASN A 366 6.75 -1.90 2.68
N PHE A 367 7.30 -3.00 2.16
CA PHE A 367 8.59 -3.07 1.47
C PHE A 367 8.45 -2.96 -0.04
N LEU A 368 9.55 -2.75 -0.75
CA LEU A 368 9.58 -2.70 -2.22
C LEU A 368 10.31 -3.91 -2.79
N SER A 369 9.65 -4.70 -3.63
CA SER A 369 10.32 -5.72 -4.45
C SER A 369 10.98 -5.08 -5.66
N LEU A 370 12.29 -5.30 -5.82
CA LEU A 370 13.05 -4.86 -7.00
C LEU A 370 12.92 -5.86 -8.15
N ASN A 371 12.81 -7.13 -7.81
CA ASN A 371 12.46 -8.24 -8.71
C ASN A 371 11.91 -9.41 -7.87
N ASP A 372 11.75 -10.57 -8.47
CA ASP A 372 11.24 -11.80 -7.84
C ASP A 372 12.21 -12.47 -6.84
N ARG A 373 13.37 -11.84 -6.59
CA ARG A 373 14.44 -12.34 -5.70
C ARG A 373 15.03 -11.29 -4.77
N CYS A 374 14.78 -10.01 -4.98
CA CYS A 374 15.42 -8.93 -4.23
C CYS A 374 14.40 -7.92 -3.71
N ILE A 375 14.49 -7.60 -2.42
CA ILE A 375 13.55 -6.74 -1.69
C ILE A 375 14.32 -5.64 -0.95
N VAL A 376 13.74 -4.45 -0.87
CA VAL A 376 14.20 -3.34 0.00
C VAL A 376 13.21 -3.12 1.14
N MET A 377 13.67 -3.21 2.38
CA MET A 377 12.84 -3.10 3.59
C MET A 377 13.45 -2.21 4.68
N GLU A 378 12.67 -1.91 5.73
CA GLU A 378 13.12 -1.11 6.89
C GLU A 378 14.17 -1.86 7.72
N GLU A 379 15.25 -1.18 8.12
CA GLU A 379 16.43 -1.83 8.72
C GLU A 379 16.24 -2.45 10.11
N CYS A 380 15.22 -2.02 10.88
CA CYS A 380 14.94 -2.57 12.21
C CYS A 380 14.00 -3.78 12.19
N GLU A 381 13.33 -4.07 11.07
CA GLU A 381 12.34 -5.14 10.96
C GLU A 381 12.98 -6.54 10.82
N LEU A 382 13.86 -6.90 11.75
CA LEU A 382 14.65 -8.13 11.74
C LEU A 382 13.83 -9.42 11.65
N PRO A 383 12.67 -9.57 12.32
CA PRO A 383 11.87 -10.78 12.16
C PRO A 383 11.46 -10.99 10.70
N LEU A 384 11.06 -9.92 10.00
CA LEU A 384 10.70 -9.99 8.59
C LEU A 384 11.95 -10.20 7.71
N TYR A 385 13.10 -9.62 8.07
CA TYR A 385 14.37 -9.89 7.40
C TYR A 385 14.67 -11.40 7.41
N HIS A 386 14.60 -12.05 8.58
CA HIS A 386 14.89 -13.48 8.71
C HIS A 386 13.93 -14.35 7.89
N LEU A 387 12.63 -14.04 7.93
CA LEU A 387 11.66 -14.74 7.08
C LEU A 387 12.01 -14.59 5.58
N LEU A 388 12.28 -13.38 5.11
CA LEU A 388 12.53 -13.14 3.69
C LEU A 388 13.89 -13.72 3.25
N HIS A 389 14.96 -13.48 4.01
CA HIS A 389 16.32 -13.86 3.65
C HIS A 389 16.62 -15.33 3.97
N ASP A 390 16.43 -15.75 5.23
CA ASP A 390 16.87 -17.06 5.70
C ASP A 390 15.89 -18.17 5.29
N ASP A 391 14.59 -17.92 5.40
CA ASP A 391 13.57 -18.96 5.15
C ASP A 391 13.10 -19.00 3.69
N LEU A 392 12.99 -17.83 3.02
CA LEU A 392 12.45 -17.72 1.67
C LEU A 392 13.52 -17.48 0.58
N GLY A 393 14.76 -17.18 0.98
CA GLY A 393 15.91 -17.06 0.08
C GLY A 393 15.93 -15.80 -0.78
N PHE A 394 15.39 -14.69 -0.31
CA PHE A 394 15.49 -13.38 -0.97
C PHE A 394 16.80 -12.67 -0.61
N ASP A 395 17.34 -11.94 -1.58
CA ASP A 395 18.34 -10.90 -1.31
C ASP A 395 17.65 -9.69 -0.68
N VAL A 396 17.88 -9.49 0.63
CA VAL A 396 17.21 -8.44 1.39
C VAL A 396 18.14 -7.25 1.63
N ILE A 397 17.81 -6.14 1.00
CA ILE A 397 18.43 -4.83 1.19
C ILE A 397 17.65 -4.07 2.26
N THR A 398 18.36 -3.38 3.13
CA THR A 398 17.76 -2.64 4.25
C THR A 398 18.10 -1.16 4.21
N CYS A 399 17.17 -0.31 4.65
CA CYS A 399 17.41 1.12 4.82
C CYS A 399 16.62 1.72 6.00
N PRO A 400 17.13 2.79 6.64
CA PRO A 400 16.43 3.45 7.75
C PRO A 400 15.21 4.22 7.26
N PHE A 401 14.01 3.87 7.75
CA PHE A 401 12.76 4.45 7.26
C PHE A 401 11.76 4.87 8.34
N ARG A 402 12.11 4.73 9.63
CA ARG A 402 11.19 5.00 10.74
C ARG A 402 10.71 6.44 10.88
N THR A 403 11.56 7.42 10.56
CA THR A 403 11.17 8.84 10.61
C THR A 403 10.13 9.14 9.52
N LEU A 404 10.24 8.47 8.38
CA LEU A 404 9.32 8.63 7.26
C LEU A 404 7.91 8.10 7.52
N LEU A 405 7.72 7.21 8.50
CA LEU A 405 6.39 6.77 8.94
C LEU A 405 5.51 7.95 9.39
N GLU A 406 6.12 9.06 9.85
CA GLU A 406 5.40 10.31 10.14
C GLU A 406 4.82 11.01 8.91
N PHE A 407 5.33 10.67 7.75
CA PHE A 407 4.99 11.24 6.45
C PHE A 407 4.13 10.29 5.62
N GLY A 408 3.46 9.31 6.26
CA GLY A 408 2.33 8.60 5.67
C GLY A 408 2.64 7.29 4.98
N GLY A 409 3.88 6.79 5.03
CA GLY A 409 4.17 5.50 4.41
C GLY A 409 5.55 4.95 4.72
N SER A 410 5.77 3.70 4.32
CA SER A 410 7.10 3.11 4.22
C SER A 410 7.51 3.03 2.75
N ILE A 411 8.44 2.14 2.42
CA ILE A 411 9.18 2.12 1.15
C ILE A 411 8.24 1.95 -0.05
N HIS A 412 7.21 1.11 0.02
CA HIS A 412 6.28 0.96 -1.10
C HIS A 412 5.46 2.24 -1.33
N CYS A 413 4.85 2.80 -0.28
CA CYS A 413 4.02 4.01 -0.39
C CYS A 413 4.81 5.20 -0.96
N VAL A 414 6.07 5.37 -0.55
CA VAL A 414 6.89 6.51 -0.98
C VAL A 414 7.46 6.38 -2.38
N THR A 415 7.07 5.33 -3.10
CA THR A 415 7.56 5.04 -4.43
C THR A 415 6.43 4.79 -5.42
N TRP A 416 6.67 5.15 -6.67
CA TRP A 416 5.81 4.84 -7.81
C TRP A 416 6.67 4.24 -8.91
N ASP A 417 6.51 2.94 -9.17
CA ASP A 417 7.24 2.22 -10.21
C ASP A 417 6.63 2.54 -11.59
N ILE A 418 7.45 3.19 -12.42
CA ILE A 418 7.07 3.64 -13.76
C ILE A 418 7.35 2.54 -14.78
N ARG A 419 8.46 1.81 -14.57
CA ARG A 419 8.88 0.74 -15.46
C ARG A 419 9.40 -0.48 -14.72
N ARG A 420 8.81 -1.63 -15.03
CA ARG A 420 9.33 -2.96 -14.81
C ARG A 420 9.47 -3.69 -16.15
N ASP A 421 10.44 -4.59 -16.25
CA ASP A 421 10.51 -5.57 -17.32
C ASP A 421 9.60 -6.75 -16.98
N ASP A 422 8.33 -6.60 -17.35
CA ASP A 422 7.28 -7.58 -17.15
C ASP A 422 6.19 -7.45 -18.24
N SER A 423 5.19 -8.31 -18.15
CA SER A 423 4.08 -8.35 -19.10
C SER A 423 2.76 -8.64 -18.39
N CYS A 424 1.65 -8.36 -19.06
CA CYS A 424 0.30 -8.68 -18.60
C CYS A 424 0.03 -10.20 -18.61
N THR A 425 0.73 -10.94 -17.75
CA THR A 425 0.61 -12.40 -17.62
C THR A 425 -0.57 -12.75 -16.73
N ASP A 426 -1.29 -13.81 -17.11
CA ASP A 426 -2.38 -14.38 -16.31
C ASP A 426 -1.79 -15.35 -15.28
N HIS A 427 -1.68 -14.91 -14.03
CA HIS A 427 -1.17 -15.71 -12.91
C HIS A 427 -2.29 -16.41 -12.12
N PHE A 428 -3.54 -16.23 -12.55
CA PHE A 428 -4.72 -16.76 -11.90
C PHE A 428 -5.69 -17.36 -12.93
N PRO A 429 -5.29 -18.41 -13.68
CA PRO A 429 -6.16 -19.03 -14.68
C PRO A 429 -7.37 -19.77 -14.09
N ASN A 430 -7.30 -20.22 -12.83
CA ASN A 430 -8.34 -20.97 -12.14
C ASN A 430 -9.17 -20.04 -11.23
N GLN A 431 -10.18 -19.39 -11.78
CA GLN A 431 -11.06 -18.47 -11.04
C GLN A 431 -12.43 -18.31 -11.73
N ASP A 432 -13.42 -17.82 -11.00
CA ASP A 432 -14.76 -17.47 -11.52
C ASP A 432 -14.98 -15.94 -11.44
N TYR A 433 -14.31 -15.22 -12.34
CA TYR A 433 -14.34 -13.75 -12.33
C TYR A 433 -15.71 -13.16 -12.68
N GLU A 434 -16.46 -13.85 -13.56
CA GLU A 434 -17.80 -13.39 -13.95
C GLU A 434 -18.76 -13.44 -12.76
N SER A 435 -18.71 -14.49 -11.95
CA SER A 435 -19.50 -14.56 -10.73
C SER A 435 -19.14 -13.44 -9.75
N GLU A 436 -17.85 -13.16 -9.55
CA GLU A 436 -17.41 -12.05 -8.70
C GLU A 436 -17.91 -10.69 -9.19
N CYS A 437 -17.90 -10.47 -10.51
CA CYS A 437 -18.40 -9.23 -11.11
C CYS A 437 -19.91 -9.01 -10.92
N ASN A 438 -20.67 -10.09 -10.73
CA ASN A 438 -22.12 -10.05 -10.55
C ASN A 438 -22.56 -10.01 -9.07
N MET A 439 -21.61 -10.05 -8.12
CA MET A 439 -21.92 -9.93 -6.70
C MET A 439 -22.44 -8.53 -6.33
N ASP A 440 -23.44 -8.48 -5.45
CA ASP A 440 -23.88 -7.23 -4.83
C ASP A 440 -22.94 -6.86 -3.67
N LEU A 441 -21.89 -6.11 -3.99
CA LEU A 441 -20.87 -5.65 -3.04
C LEU A 441 -21.40 -4.68 -1.98
N ASN A 442 -22.64 -4.17 -2.10
CA ASN A 442 -23.25 -3.32 -1.07
C ASN A 442 -23.99 -4.14 0.00
N HIS A 443 -24.26 -5.42 -0.28
CA HIS A 443 -24.94 -6.37 0.60
C HIS A 443 -24.12 -7.66 0.74
N TYR A 444 -22.79 -7.53 0.75
CA TYR A 444 -21.88 -8.65 0.94
C TYR A 444 -21.75 -8.98 2.43
N PHE A 445 -21.89 -10.26 2.79
CA PHE A 445 -21.77 -10.74 4.17
C PHE A 445 -20.91 -12.00 4.22
N ASP A 446 -19.69 -11.86 4.71
CA ASP A 446 -18.81 -12.96 5.12
C ASP A 446 -18.07 -12.48 6.37
N SER A 447 -17.75 -13.41 7.27
CA SER A 447 -17.03 -13.15 8.51
C SER A 447 -15.86 -14.12 8.72
N GLN A 448 -15.65 -15.04 7.78
CA GLN A 448 -14.63 -16.09 7.90
C GLN A 448 -13.28 -15.53 7.47
N ILE A 449 -12.45 -15.17 8.45
CA ILE A 449 -11.08 -14.72 8.20
C ILE A 449 -10.15 -15.89 7.92
N LEU A 450 -9.14 -15.69 7.07
CA LEU A 450 -8.06 -16.65 6.92
C LEU A 450 -7.19 -16.64 8.19
N SER A 451 -7.18 -17.74 8.93
CA SER A 451 -6.25 -17.96 10.05
C SER A 451 -5.20 -19.01 9.70
N PRO A 452 -4.06 -19.10 10.42
CA PRO A 452 -3.10 -20.19 10.23
C PRO A 452 -3.73 -21.58 10.32
N GLU A 453 -4.73 -21.77 11.20
CA GLU A 453 -5.47 -23.03 11.34
C GLU A 453 -6.32 -23.32 10.09
N ILE A 454 -7.04 -22.32 9.58
CA ILE A 454 -7.85 -22.44 8.35
C ILE A 454 -6.94 -22.68 7.14
N GLN A 455 -5.78 -22.00 7.10
CA GLN A 455 -4.79 -22.20 6.04
C GLN A 455 -4.26 -23.63 6.00
N PHE A 456 -4.03 -24.27 7.15
CA PHE A 456 -3.64 -25.69 7.19
C PHE A 456 -4.71 -26.59 6.56
N PHE A 457 -6.00 -26.29 6.75
CA PHE A 457 -7.09 -27.02 6.10
C PHE A 457 -7.16 -26.76 4.59
N LEU A 458 -6.88 -25.54 4.13
CA LEU A 458 -6.83 -25.19 2.70
C LEU A 458 -5.67 -25.89 1.98
N LEU A 459 -4.49 -25.98 2.61
CA LEU A 459 -3.30 -26.61 2.02
C LEU A 459 -3.34 -28.15 2.05
N SER A 460 -4.15 -28.77 2.92
CA SER A 460 -4.17 -30.23 3.12
C SER A 460 -5.22 -30.98 2.29
N SER A 461 -5.96 -30.32 1.39
CA SER A 461 -7.13 -30.92 0.74
C SER A 461 -7.21 -30.76 -0.79
N SER A 462 -6.52 -31.64 -1.53
CA SER A 462 -6.87 -31.91 -2.94
C SER A 462 -8.11 -32.82 -3.11
N THR A 463 -8.69 -33.33 -2.00
CA THR A 463 -9.74 -34.37 -2.08
C THR A 463 -10.85 -34.24 -1.01
N PHE A 464 -10.75 -33.29 -0.07
CA PHE A 464 -11.72 -33.14 1.03
C PHE A 464 -12.74 -32.00 0.84
N MET A 465 -12.66 -31.28 -0.28
CA MET A 465 -13.50 -30.10 -0.56
C MET A 465 -15.00 -30.42 -0.64
N TYR A 466 -15.37 -31.64 -1.07
CA TYR A 466 -16.78 -32.00 -1.27
C TYR A 466 -17.57 -32.16 0.04
N THR A 467 -16.96 -32.57 1.14
CA THR A 467 -17.73 -32.92 2.34
C THR A 467 -18.07 -31.71 3.22
N TYR A 468 -17.21 -30.68 3.27
CA TYR A 468 -17.48 -29.49 4.08
C TYR A 468 -18.32 -28.43 3.33
N ILE A 469 -18.20 -28.32 2.00
CA ILE A 469 -19.04 -27.42 1.20
C ILE A 469 -20.49 -27.91 1.16
N ILE A 470 -20.74 -29.22 1.05
CA ILE A 470 -22.10 -29.79 1.06
C ILE A 470 -22.79 -29.58 2.42
N VAL A 471 -22.04 -29.65 3.53
CA VAL A 471 -22.58 -29.36 4.88
C VAL A 471 -22.86 -27.85 5.08
N PHE A 472 -22.20 -26.96 4.32
CA PHE A 472 -22.42 -25.51 4.38
C PHE A 472 -23.56 -25.02 3.50
N GLU A 473 -23.75 -25.57 2.28
CA GLU A 473 -24.92 -25.26 1.45
C GLU A 473 -26.24 -25.72 2.11
N GLU A 474 -26.25 -26.87 2.79
CA GLU A 474 -27.43 -27.33 3.52
C GLU A 474 -27.79 -26.44 4.72
N LYS A 475 -26.78 -25.84 5.39
CA LYS A 475 -27.01 -24.90 6.50
C LYS A 475 -27.50 -23.53 6.02
N GLN A 476 -27.01 -23.02 4.89
CA GLN A 476 -27.56 -21.78 4.32
C GLN A 476 -28.99 -21.96 3.79
N ARG A 477 -29.33 -23.12 3.21
CA ARG A 477 -30.73 -23.41 2.82
C ARG A 477 -31.67 -23.49 4.03
N HIS A 478 -31.21 -23.94 5.20
CA HIS A 478 -32.03 -23.96 6.42
C HIS A 478 -32.30 -22.55 7.01
N PHE A 479 -31.41 -21.58 6.80
CA PHE A 479 -31.63 -20.20 7.24
C PHE A 479 -32.56 -19.39 6.32
N ILE A 480 -32.67 -19.75 5.03
CA ILE A 480 -33.55 -19.06 4.08
C ILE A 480 -35.01 -19.51 4.23
N VAL A 481 -35.28 -20.72 4.73
CA VAL A 481 -36.65 -21.25 4.89
C VAL A 481 -37.31 -20.84 6.22
N GLN A 482 -36.55 -20.46 7.25
CA GLN A 482 -37.12 -20.09 8.56
C GLN A 482 -37.59 -18.63 8.70
N ASN A 483 -37.40 -17.78 7.69
CA ASN A 483 -37.87 -16.37 7.69
C ASN A 483 -39.08 -16.10 6.77
N LYS A 484 -39.87 -17.14 6.47
CA LYS A 484 -41.21 -16.98 5.86
C LYS A 484 -42.26 -17.78 6.63
N ILE A 485 -42.67 -17.26 7.80
CA ILE A 485 -44.05 -17.39 8.33
C ILE A 485 -44.41 -16.08 9.03
#